data_AF-A0A7J2QWZ8-F1
#
_entry.id   AF-A0A7J2QWZ8-F1
#
_cell.length_a   1.000
_cell.length_b   1.000
_cell.length_c   1.000
_cell.angle_alpha   90.00
_cell.angle_beta   90.00
_cell.angle_gamma   90.00
#
_symmetry.space_group_name_H-M   'P 1'
#
loop_
_entity.id
_entity.type
_entity.pdbx_description
1 polymer ?
#
loop_
_entity_poly.entity_id
_entity_poly.type
_entity_poly.pdbx_seq_one_letter_code
_entity_poly.pdbx_strand_id
1 'polypeptide(L)'
;MDFIVKWTNDIFNCSCKDNPYCDCGRVNLEKLILNLRVKDDMLIEEISNYLNNEYKIKIHKGDIIGYLESLIYSLESIKNIGDGLPNLDAKIKQEILEIPKLITRIKY
;
A
#
# COMPACT_ATOMS: atom_id res chain seq x y z
N MET A 1 -0.62 -27.24 -0.46
CA MET A 1 0.70 -26.74 -0.92
C MET A 1 0.57 -25.48 -1.77
N ASP A 2 -0.59 -25.24 -2.38
CA ASP A 2 -0.79 -24.20 -3.40
C ASP A 2 -0.55 -22.76 -2.90
N PHE A 3 -0.90 -22.46 -1.65
CA PHE A 3 -0.72 -21.11 -1.10
C PHE A 3 0.75 -20.72 -0.92
N ILE A 4 1.65 -21.66 -0.64
CA ILE A 4 3.09 -21.36 -0.52
C ILE A 4 3.62 -20.92 -1.89
N VAL A 5 3.27 -21.63 -2.95
CA VAL A 5 3.65 -21.26 -4.33
C VAL A 5 3.09 -19.90 -4.72
N LYS A 6 1.81 -19.65 -4.38
CA LYS A 6 1.18 -18.34 -4.62
C LYS A 6 1.90 -17.23 -3.86
N TRP A 7 2.25 -17.45 -2.60
CA TRP A 7 3.00 -16.46 -1.81
C TRP A 7 4.39 -16.19 -2.37
N THR A 8 5.11 -17.22 -2.81
CA THR A 8 6.44 -17.03 -3.42
C THR A 8 6.37 -16.29 -4.75
N ASN A 9 5.28 -16.47 -5.51
CA ASN A 9 5.10 -15.81 -6.81
C ASN A 9 4.59 -14.37 -6.67
N ASP A 10 3.67 -14.12 -5.74
CA ASP A 10 2.95 -12.84 -5.67
C ASP A 10 3.54 -11.89 -4.63
N ILE A 11 4.07 -12.43 -3.52
CA ILE A 11 4.53 -11.65 -2.36
C ILE A 11 6.06 -11.71 -2.22
N PHE A 12 6.65 -12.91 -2.14
CA PHE A 12 8.09 -13.12 -1.85
C PHE A 12 8.93 -13.36 -3.12
N ASN A 13 8.68 -12.54 -4.15
CA ASN A 13 9.19 -12.75 -5.53
C ASN A 13 10.46 -11.95 -5.88
N CYS A 14 11.22 -11.51 -4.89
CA CYS A 14 12.43 -10.73 -5.10
C CYS A 14 13.68 -11.62 -5.25
N SER A 15 14.74 -11.06 -5.85
CA SER A 15 16.06 -11.71 -5.98
C SER A 15 17.03 -11.38 -4.82
N CYS A 16 16.53 -10.78 -3.74
CA CYS A 16 17.35 -10.46 -2.57
C CYS A 16 17.97 -11.72 -1.97
N LYS A 17 19.23 -11.62 -1.54
CA LYS A 17 19.96 -12.73 -0.91
C LYS A 17 19.22 -13.28 0.33
N ASP A 18 18.59 -12.39 1.09
CA ASP A 18 17.92 -12.75 2.34
C ASP A 18 16.41 -13.01 2.15
N ASN A 19 15.93 -13.23 0.92
CA ASN A 19 14.55 -13.66 0.66
C ASN A 19 14.24 -14.96 1.45
N PRO A 20 13.14 -15.07 2.21
CA PRO A 20 11.98 -14.16 2.36
C PRO A 20 12.03 -13.18 3.54
N TYR A 21 13.17 -13.04 4.19
CA TYR A 21 13.35 -12.21 5.39
C TYR A 21 13.67 -10.74 5.10
N CYS A 22 13.82 -10.36 3.83
CA CYS A 22 13.94 -8.96 3.42
C CYS A 22 12.58 -8.24 3.38
N ASP A 23 12.58 -6.91 3.28
CA ASP A 23 11.37 -6.09 3.29
C ASP A 23 10.49 -6.20 2.04
N CYS A 24 10.97 -6.83 0.95
CA CYS A 24 10.22 -6.89 -0.31
C CYS A 24 8.86 -7.57 -0.16
N GLY A 25 8.76 -8.64 0.63
CA GLY A 25 7.49 -9.32 0.89
C GLY A 25 6.47 -8.41 1.58
N ARG A 26 6.91 -7.67 2.60
CA ARG A 26 6.08 -6.66 3.29
C ARG A 26 5.57 -5.62 2.29
N VAL A 27 6.48 -5.01 1.52
CA VAL A 27 6.14 -3.96 0.54
C VAL A 27 5.19 -4.47 -0.54
N ASN A 28 5.36 -5.71 -0.99
CA ASN A 28 4.47 -6.31 -1.99
C ASN A 28 3.06 -6.56 -1.44
N LEU A 29 2.94 -7.04 -0.19
CA LEU A 29 1.65 -7.21 0.47
C LEU A 29 0.95 -5.86 0.72
N GLU A 30 1.70 -4.84 1.17
CA GLU A 30 1.19 -3.47 1.32
C GLU A 30 0.67 -2.91 -0.01
N LYS A 31 1.44 -3.08 -1.10
CA LYS A 31 1.01 -2.68 -2.46
C LYS A 31 -0.23 -3.42 -2.93
N LEU A 32 -0.36 -4.72 -2.61
CA LEU A 32 -1.55 -5.50 -2.92
C LEU A 32 -2.77 -4.88 -2.22
N ILE A 33 -2.69 -4.61 -0.91
CA ILE A 33 -3.76 -3.97 -0.14
C ILE A 33 -4.14 -2.61 -0.75
N LEU A 34 -3.14 -1.77 -1.06
CA LEU A 34 -3.37 -0.46 -1.66
C LEU A 34 -4.05 -0.56 -3.03
N ASN A 35 -3.64 -1.54 -3.86
CA ASN A 35 -4.26 -1.75 -5.17
C ASN A 35 -5.71 -2.20 -5.04
N LEU A 36 -6.01 -3.15 -4.14
CA LEU A 36 -7.39 -3.58 -3.89
C LEU A 36 -8.28 -2.41 -3.45
N ARG A 37 -7.74 -1.50 -2.62
CA ARG A 37 -8.48 -0.30 -2.20
C ARG A 37 -8.66 0.71 -3.35
N VAL A 38 -7.58 1.05 -4.05
CA VAL A 38 -7.56 2.23 -4.94
C VAL A 38 -7.95 1.90 -6.38
N LYS A 39 -7.66 0.69 -6.85
CA LYS A 39 -7.94 0.25 -8.23
C LYS A 39 -9.23 -0.57 -8.32
N ASP A 40 -9.43 -1.46 -7.34
CA ASP A 40 -10.56 -2.38 -7.35
C ASP A 40 -11.74 -1.88 -6.48
N ASP A 41 -11.58 -0.73 -5.83
CA ASP A 41 -12.56 -0.04 -4.97
C ASP A 41 -13.15 -0.92 -3.86
N MET A 42 -12.36 -1.88 -3.36
CA MET A 42 -12.80 -2.76 -2.29
C MET A 42 -12.91 -2.02 -0.95
N LEU A 43 -13.95 -2.34 -0.19
CA LEU A 43 -14.12 -1.97 1.21
C LEU A 43 -13.12 -2.73 2.10
N ILE A 44 -12.84 -2.21 3.29
CA ILE A 44 -11.91 -2.83 4.26
C ILE A 44 -12.26 -4.29 4.57
N GLU A 45 -13.55 -4.61 4.68
CA GLU A 45 -14.02 -5.98 4.91
C GLU A 45 -13.77 -6.89 3.70
N GLU A 46 -13.95 -6.36 2.49
CA GLU A 46 -13.73 -7.12 1.25
C GLU A 46 -12.24 -7.42 1.07
N ILE A 47 -11.35 -6.47 1.37
CA ILE A 47 -9.90 -6.69 1.36
C ILE A 47 -9.50 -7.77 2.37
N SER A 48 -10.04 -7.70 3.60
CA SER A 48 -9.79 -8.71 4.63
C SER A 48 -10.25 -10.10 4.18
N ASN A 49 -11.44 -10.19 3.57
CA ASN A 49 -11.99 -11.45 3.05
C ASN A 49 -11.19 -11.97 1.85
N TYR A 50 -10.77 -11.08 0.95
CA TYR A 50 -9.94 -11.40 -0.20
C TYR A 50 -8.61 -12.02 0.23
N LEU A 51 -7.88 -11.38 1.15
CA LEU A 51 -6.62 -11.90 1.67
C LEU A 51 -6.78 -13.27 2.35
N ASN A 52 -7.87 -13.47 3.09
CA ASN A 52 -8.14 -14.76 3.71
C ASN A 52 -8.52 -15.84 2.68
N ASN A 53 -9.32 -15.51 1.68
CA ASN A 53 -9.80 -16.47 0.69
C ASN A 53 -8.69 -16.87 -0.29
N GLU A 54 -8.03 -15.86 -0.85
CA GLU A 54 -7.05 -16.01 -1.94
C GLU A 54 -5.66 -16.39 -1.46
N TYR A 55 -5.27 -15.92 -0.27
CA TYR A 55 -3.92 -16.11 0.26
C TYR A 55 -3.91 -16.86 1.60
N LYS A 56 -5.05 -17.15 2.23
CA LYS A 56 -5.11 -17.70 3.61
C LYS A 56 -4.40 -16.81 4.64
N ILE A 57 -4.31 -15.52 4.35
CA ILE A 57 -3.78 -14.51 5.26
C ILE A 57 -4.95 -13.96 6.06
N LYS A 58 -4.97 -14.26 7.36
CA LYS A 58 -5.94 -13.71 8.29
C LYS A 58 -5.43 -12.36 8.80
N ILE A 59 -6.01 -11.29 8.31
CA ILE A 59 -5.73 -9.91 8.73
C ILE A 59 -6.97 -9.33 9.42
N HIS A 60 -6.79 -8.47 10.41
CA HIS A 60 -7.90 -7.77 11.03
C HIS A 60 -8.17 -6.45 10.29
N LYS A 61 -9.43 -5.99 10.32
CA LYS A 61 -9.82 -4.69 9.72
C LYS A 61 -8.95 -3.54 10.24
N GLY A 62 -8.60 -3.58 11.53
CA GLY A 62 -7.74 -2.58 12.17
C GLY A 62 -6.32 -2.52 11.60
N ASP A 63 -5.76 -3.66 11.14
CA ASP A 63 -4.43 -3.69 10.53
C ASP A 63 -4.44 -2.98 9.17
N ILE A 64 -5.49 -3.21 8.37
CA ILE A 64 -5.69 -2.57 7.06
C ILE A 64 -5.89 -1.06 7.26
N ILE A 65 -6.78 -0.68 8.18
CA ILE A 65 -7.04 0.73 8.51
C ILE A 65 -5.74 1.42 8.94
N GLY A 66 -5.01 0.82 9.89
CA GLY A 66 -3.75 1.39 10.37
C GLY A 66 -2.70 1.57 9.27
N TYR A 67 -2.59 0.61 8.34
CA TYR A 67 -1.72 0.75 7.17
C TYR A 67 -2.15 1.92 6.26
N LEU A 68 -3.43 1.99 5.88
CA LEU A 68 -3.95 3.02 4.98
C LEU A 68 -3.87 4.41 5.62
N GLU A 69 -4.18 4.54 6.91
CA GLU A 69 -4.02 5.80 7.66
C GLU A 69 -2.56 6.23 7.73
N SER A 70 -1.64 5.32 8.03
CA SER A 70 -0.19 5.62 8.02
C SER A 70 0.28 6.12 6.66
N LEU A 71 -0.26 5.56 5.56
CA LEU A 71 0.03 6.01 4.21
C LEU A 71 -0.54 7.41 3.93
N ILE A 72 -1.79 7.67 4.35
CA ILE A 72 -2.42 8.99 4.24
C ILE A 72 -1.58 10.04 4.98
N TYR A 73 -1.20 9.78 6.24
CA TYR A 73 -0.37 10.72 7.01
C TYR A 73 0.99 10.96 6.38
N SER A 74 1.60 9.94 5.79
CA SER A 74 2.86 10.08 5.05
C SER A 74 2.69 11.01 3.84
N LEU A 75 1.61 10.84 3.07
CA LEU A 75 1.30 11.69 1.92
C LEU A 75 0.99 13.13 2.34
N GLU A 76 0.21 13.34 3.39
CA GLU A 76 -0.06 14.67 3.96
C GLU A 76 1.23 15.34 4.42
N SER A 77 2.13 14.59 5.08
CA SER A 77 3.44 15.10 5.49
C SER A 77 4.29 15.52 4.29
N ILE A 78 4.37 14.69 3.25
CA ILE A 78 5.09 15.00 2.00
C ILE A 78 4.52 16.28 1.37
N LYS A 79 3.20 16.41 1.29
CA LYS A 79 2.55 17.62 0.75
C LYS A 79 2.92 18.85 1.57
N ASN A 80 2.79 18.78 2.89
CA ASN A 80 3.05 19.93 3.77
C ASN A 80 4.51 20.38 3.72
N ILE A 81 5.46 19.44 3.68
CA ILE A 81 6.87 19.73 3.49
C ILE A 81 7.08 20.36 2.12
N GLY A 82 6.46 19.79 1.08
CA GLY A 82 6.53 20.28 -0.28
C GLY A 82 6.05 21.73 -0.42
N ASP A 83 4.87 22.05 0.10
CA ASP A 83 4.30 23.40 0.04
C ASP A 83 5.19 24.45 0.74
N GLY A 84 6.01 24.04 1.70
CA GLY A 84 6.94 24.91 2.43
C GLY A 84 8.28 25.18 1.71
N LEU A 85 8.58 24.51 0.60
CA LEU A 85 9.88 24.65 -0.09
C LEU A 85 9.82 25.68 -1.24
N PRO A 86 10.70 26.70 -1.27
CA PRO A 86 10.60 27.81 -2.21
C PRO A 86 10.94 27.44 -3.66
N ASN A 87 11.86 26.49 -3.87
CA ASN A 87 12.44 26.16 -5.18
C ASN A 87 12.26 24.69 -5.54
N LEU A 88 11.03 24.18 -5.43
CA LEU A 88 10.68 22.85 -5.92
C LEU A 88 10.64 22.79 -7.44
N ASP A 89 11.20 21.70 -7.97
CA ASP A 89 11.05 21.31 -9.36
C ASP A 89 9.57 21.24 -9.77
N ALA A 90 9.28 21.67 -11.00
CA ALA A 90 7.91 21.77 -11.51
C ALA A 90 7.19 20.42 -11.55
N LYS A 91 7.93 19.33 -11.83
CA LYS A 91 7.35 17.98 -11.82
C LYS A 91 6.95 17.57 -10.40
N ILE A 92 7.80 17.84 -9.41
CA ILE A 92 7.49 17.51 -8.01
C ILE A 92 6.30 18.34 -7.51
N LYS A 93 6.23 19.63 -7.88
CA LYS A 93 5.03 20.46 -7.60
C LYS A 93 3.76 19.83 -8.17
N GLN A 94 3.81 19.32 -9.40
CA GLN A 94 2.65 18.67 -10.00
C GLN A 94 2.27 17.38 -9.25
N GLU A 95 3.24 16.56 -8.84
CA GLU A 95 2.98 15.36 -8.05
C GLU A 95 2.36 15.69 -6.69
N ILE A 96 2.82 16.74 -6.02
CA ILE A 96 2.27 17.22 -4.74
C ILE A 96 0.80 17.66 -4.89
N LEU A 97 0.44 18.32 -6.00
CA LEU A 97 -0.93 18.76 -6.26
C LEU A 97 -1.92 17.59 -6.43
N GLU A 98 -1.45 16.40 -6.83
CA GLU A 98 -2.29 15.21 -6.94
C GLU A 98 -2.51 14.48 -5.60
N ILE A 99 -1.72 14.78 -4.56
CA ILE A 99 -1.78 14.09 -3.27
C ILE A 99 -3.20 14.12 -2.64
N PRO A 100 -3.91 15.26 -2.57
CA PRO A 100 -5.26 15.28 -1.98
C PRO A 100 -6.23 14.32 -2.68
N LYS A 101 -6.14 14.23 -4.01
CA LYS A 101 -6.96 13.30 -4.81
C LYS A 101 -6.60 11.85 -4.53
N LEU A 102 -5.31 11.54 -4.36
CA LEU A 102 -4.87 10.20 -3.95
C LEU A 102 -5.39 9.84 -2.56
N ILE A 103 -5.32 10.76 -1.59
CA ILE A 103 -5.84 10.56 -0.24
C ILE A 103 -7.34 10.22 -0.28
N THR A 104 -8.14 10.95 -1.08
CA THR A 104 -9.57 10.66 -1.22
C THR A 104 -9.85 9.23 -1.72
N ARG A 105 -9.00 8.69 -2.60
CA ARG A 105 -9.14 7.32 -3.10
C ARG A 105 -8.71 6.25 -2.10
N ILE A 106 -7.76 6.58 -1.23
CA ILE A 106 -7.28 5.66 -0.19
C ILE A 106 -8.27 5.62 0.97
N LYS A 107 -8.85 6.78 1.32
CA LYS A 107 -9.79 6.94 2.42
C LYS A 107 -10.97 5.97 2.26
N TYR A 108 -11.27 5.25 3.33
CA TYR A 108 -12.30 4.22 3.40
C TYR A 108 -13.64 4.78 3.87
#